data_AF-A0A5A5RXJ1-F1
#
_entry.id   AF-A0A5A5RXJ1-F1
#
_cell.length_a   1.000
_cell.length_b   1.000
_cell.length_c   1.000
_cell.angle_alpha   90.00
_cell.angle_beta   90.00
_cell.angle_gamma   90.00
#
_symmetry.space_group_name_H-M   'P 1'
#
loop_
_entity.id
_entity.type
_entity.pdbx_description
1 polymer ?
#
loop_
_entity_poly.entity_id
_entity_poly.type
_entity_poly.pdbx_seq_one_letter_code
_entity_poly.pdbx_strand_id
1 'polypeptide(L)'
;MTINYSIGGTATNGTDYASIPTGVTFAANLATATVTINPTADTTVESDETVALTLTAGTDYTIGTTTAVTGTITNDDTSVTLAVSPASVTEDGTSNLVYTFTRTGVTSNALTANYTVGGTATFSTDYTQTGAATFTSKLKRT
;
A
#
# COMPACT_ATOMS: atom_id res chain seq x y z
N MET A 1 21.55 -0.91 32.07
CA MET A 1 20.56 -1.98 32.34
C MET A 1 19.82 -2.28 31.06
N THR A 2 19.59 -3.55 30.74
CA THR A 2 18.84 -3.95 29.54
C THR A 2 17.46 -4.42 29.92
N ILE A 3 16.44 -3.87 29.25
CA ILE A 3 15.04 -4.28 29.36
C ILE A 3 14.73 -5.16 28.14
N ASN A 4 14.16 -6.32 28.38
CA ASN A 4 13.83 -7.28 27.32
C ASN A 4 12.35 -7.19 26.97
N TYR A 5 12.01 -7.52 25.72
CA TYR A 5 10.64 -7.60 25.24
C TYR A 5 10.51 -8.67 24.15
N SER A 6 9.32 -9.23 24.02
CA SER A 6 8.95 -10.03 22.85
C SER A 6 8.25 -9.17 21.80
N ILE A 7 8.44 -9.54 20.54
CA ILE A 7 7.84 -8.87 19.38
C ILE A 7 6.70 -9.77 18.86
N GLY A 8 5.53 -9.18 18.63
CA GLY A 8 4.38 -9.81 17.99
C GLY A 8 3.65 -8.81 17.09
N GLY A 9 2.38 -9.11 16.79
CA GLY A 9 1.59 -8.38 15.79
C GLY A 9 1.56 -9.12 14.45
N THR A 10 0.98 -8.50 13.42
CA THR A 10 0.91 -9.07 12.07
C THR A 10 2.12 -8.71 11.21
N ALA A 11 2.76 -7.56 11.46
CA ALA A 11 3.95 -7.14 10.73
C ALA A 11 5.18 -7.96 11.14
N THR A 12 5.96 -8.38 10.17
CA THR A 12 7.11 -9.27 10.26
C THR A 12 8.42 -8.49 10.41
N ASN A 13 9.17 -8.80 11.47
CA ASN A 13 10.49 -8.22 11.74
C ASN A 13 11.49 -8.58 10.63
N GLY A 14 12.07 -7.57 9.99
CA GLY A 14 13.02 -7.75 8.90
C GLY A 14 12.39 -7.85 7.50
N THR A 15 11.05 -7.83 7.40
CA THR A 15 10.32 -7.73 6.14
C THR A 15 9.56 -6.41 6.09
N ASP A 16 8.54 -6.25 6.91
CA ASP A 16 7.64 -5.09 6.88
C ASP A 16 8.24 -3.87 7.62
N TYR A 17 9.27 -4.11 8.42
CA TYR A 17 10.12 -3.07 9.02
C TYR A 17 11.54 -3.56 9.24
N ALA A 18 12.48 -2.61 9.34
CA ALA A 18 13.89 -2.90 9.61
C ALA A 18 14.05 -3.75 10.89
N SER A 19 14.92 -4.75 10.85
CA SER A 19 15.06 -5.68 11.97
C SER A 19 15.51 -4.96 13.25
N ILE A 20 14.79 -5.20 14.35
CA ILE A 20 15.10 -4.68 15.68
C ILE A 20 15.52 -5.79 16.64
N PRO A 21 16.32 -5.47 17.68
CA PRO A 21 16.62 -6.40 18.75
C PRO A 21 15.38 -6.72 19.62
N THR A 22 15.52 -7.67 20.54
CA THR A 22 14.50 -8.04 21.54
C THR A 22 14.75 -7.41 22.92
N GLY A 23 15.50 -6.30 22.93
CA GLY A 23 15.81 -5.57 24.15
C GLY A 23 16.31 -4.16 23.88
N VAL A 24 16.26 -3.32 24.91
CA VAL A 24 16.72 -1.93 24.88
C VAL A 24 17.55 -1.63 26.12
N THR A 25 18.63 -0.87 25.97
CA THR A 25 19.54 -0.54 27.06
C THR A 25 19.33 0.89 27.54
N PHE A 26 19.12 1.04 28.84
CA PHE A 26 19.23 2.33 29.53
C PHE A 26 20.70 2.63 29.77
N ALA A 27 21.19 3.70 29.15
CA ALA A 27 22.52 4.21 29.42
C ALA A 27 22.60 4.80 30.83
N ALA A 28 23.82 4.89 31.37
CA ALA A 28 24.04 5.44 32.71
C ALA A 28 23.45 6.86 32.80
N ASN A 29 22.75 7.12 33.91
CA ASN A 29 22.12 8.41 34.21
C ASN A 29 21.00 8.84 33.24
N LEU A 30 20.49 7.94 32.38
CA LEU A 30 19.32 8.21 31.55
C LEU A 30 18.08 7.47 32.08
N ALA A 31 16.96 8.19 32.11
CA ALA A 31 15.66 7.66 32.53
C ALA A 31 14.80 7.15 31.34
N THR A 32 15.31 7.25 30.12
CA THR A 32 14.59 6.86 28.90
C THR A 32 15.53 6.14 27.94
N ALA A 33 14.99 5.11 27.27
CA ALA A 33 15.62 4.47 26.12
C ALA A 33 14.53 4.22 25.07
N THR A 34 14.88 4.27 23.80
CA THR A 34 13.92 4.21 22.68
C THR A 34 14.24 3.06 21.74
N VAL A 35 13.19 2.43 21.22
CA VAL A 35 13.26 1.49 20.10
C VAL A 35 12.48 2.13 18.95
N THR A 36 13.11 2.30 17.80
CA THR A 36 12.48 2.88 16.62
C THR A 36 12.12 1.76 15.66
N ILE A 37 10.84 1.67 15.31
CA ILE A 37 10.35 0.80 14.23
C ILE A 37 10.32 1.64 12.95
N ASN A 38 11.08 1.24 11.94
CA ASN A 38 11.09 1.91 10.65
C ASN A 38 10.47 1.00 9.59
N PRO A 39 9.25 1.28 9.11
CA PRO A 39 8.60 0.49 8.06
C PRO A 39 9.47 0.37 6.80
N THR A 40 9.37 -0.77 6.13
CA THR A 40 9.97 -0.99 4.81
C THR A 40 8.99 -0.48 3.76
N ALA A 41 9.42 0.47 2.94
CA ALA A 41 8.58 0.96 1.84
C ALA A 41 8.60 -0.03 0.67
N ASP A 42 7.44 -0.36 0.12
CA ASP A 42 7.33 -1.07 -1.15
C ASP A 42 6.17 -0.56 -2.03
N THR A 43 5.56 -1.42 -2.85
CA THR A 43 4.47 -1.07 -3.78
C THR A 43 3.33 -2.10 -3.80
N THR A 44 3.39 -3.06 -2.89
CA THR A 44 2.48 -4.19 -2.78
C THR A 44 1.27 -3.75 -2.00
N VAL A 45 0.09 -3.86 -2.59
CA VAL A 45 -1.13 -3.58 -1.83
C VAL A 45 -1.34 -4.66 -0.78
N GLU A 46 -1.27 -4.26 0.47
CA GLU A 46 -1.50 -5.10 1.63
C GLU A 46 -2.53 -4.49 2.60
N SER A 47 -2.84 -5.21 3.68
CA SER A 47 -3.68 -4.67 4.76
C SER A 47 -2.81 -3.91 5.76
N ASP A 48 -3.40 -3.01 6.53
CA ASP A 48 -2.69 -2.42 7.67
C ASP A 48 -2.20 -3.51 8.62
N GLU A 49 -0.96 -3.37 9.07
CA GLU A 49 -0.29 -4.34 9.91
C GLU A 49 0.10 -3.77 11.26
N THR A 50 0.27 -4.62 12.27
CA THR A 50 0.61 -4.16 13.62
C THR A 50 1.96 -4.65 14.09
N VAL A 51 2.67 -3.84 14.87
CA VAL A 51 3.83 -4.24 15.68
C VAL A 51 3.46 -4.14 17.14
N ALA A 52 3.58 -5.24 17.88
CA ALA A 52 3.22 -5.32 19.29
C ALA A 52 4.44 -5.70 20.14
N LEU A 53 4.82 -4.85 21.09
CA LEU A 53 5.93 -5.10 22.03
C LEU A 53 5.38 -5.45 23.41
N THR A 54 5.83 -6.57 23.98
CA THR A 54 5.47 -6.99 25.35
C THR A 54 6.73 -7.08 26.19
N LEU A 55 6.79 -6.34 27.30
CA LEU A 55 7.91 -6.43 28.24
C LEU A 55 8.00 -7.85 28.82
N THR A 56 9.21 -8.40 28.88
CA THR A 56 9.47 -9.71 29.48
C THR A 56 10.15 -9.55 30.84
N ALA A 57 9.92 -10.50 31.75
CA ALA A 57 10.43 -10.39 33.11
C ALA A 57 11.97 -10.34 33.14
N GLY A 58 12.51 -9.47 34.00
CA GLY A 58 13.94 -9.38 34.28
C GLY A 58 14.20 -9.42 35.79
N THR A 59 15.46 -9.61 36.18
CA THR A 59 15.88 -9.66 37.59
C THR A 59 15.98 -8.26 38.21
N ASP A 60 16.23 -7.23 37.39
CA ASP A 60 16.65 -5.91 37.86
C ASP A 60 15.55 -4.84 37.75
N TYR A 61 14.35 -5.24 37.31
CA TYR A 61 13.21 -4.33 37.12
C TYR A 61 11.87 -5.04 37.32
N THR A 62 10.87 -4.27 37.71
CA THR A 62 9.46 -4.70 37.73
C THR A 62 8.74 -4.18 36.50
N ILE A 63 7.79 -4.96 35.98
CA ILE A 63 7.01 -4.59 34.81
C ILE A 63 5.78 -3.81 35.26
N GLY A 64 5.67 -2.56 34.82
CA GLY A 64 4.47 -1.74 35.03
C GLY A 64 3.36 -2.00 34.00
N THR A 65 3.74 -2.29 32.74
CA THR A 65 2.80 -2.57 31.64
C THR A 65 2.89 -4.04 31.26
N THR A 66 1.87 -4.81 31.62
CA THR A 66 1.87 -6.28 31.45
C THR A 66 1.23 -6.76 30.15
N THR A 67 0.59 -5.87 29.39
CA THR A 67 -0.02 -6.16 28.10
C THR A 67 0.84 -5.63 26.97
N ALA A 68 0.67 -6.20 25.77
CA ALA A 68 1.35 -5.72 24.58
C ALA A 68 0.97 -4.26 24.29
N VAL A 69 1.98 -3.45 23.96
CA VAL A 69 1.82 -2.09 23.42
C VAL A 69 1.94 -2.17 21.91
N THR A 70 0.91 -1.71 21.20
CA THR A 70 0.77 -1.94 19.76
C THR A 70 0.84 -0.63 18.98
N GLY A 71 1.64 -0.60 17.92
CA GLY A 71 1.61 0.39 16.86
C GLY A 71 1.15 -0.23 15.54
N THR A 72 0.69 0.60 14.60
CA THR A 72 0.18 0.16 13.29
C THR A 72 1.05 0.76 12.18
N ILE A 73 1.42 -0.08 11.21
CA ILE A 73 1.96 0.29 9.91
C ILE A 73 0.76 0.31 8.96
N THR A 74 0.42 1.50 8.45
CA THR A 74 -0.71 1.65 7.52
C THR A 74 -0.22 1.46 6.09
N ASN A 75 -0.91 0.64 5.30
CA ASN A 75 -0.61 0.48 3.89
C ASN A 75 -0.87 1.81 3.16
N ASP A 76 0.14 2.35 2.48
CA ASP A 76 0.01 3.54 1.63
C ASP A 76 -0.05 3.22 0.12
N ASP A 77 -0.03 1.93 -0.22
CA ASP A 77 0.02 1.48 -1.60
C ASP A 77 -1.33 1.44 -2.32
N THR A 78 -1.26 1.62 -3.63
CA THR A 78 -2.39 1.64 -4.54
C THR A 78 -2.03 0.93 -5.84
N SER A 79 -2.96 0.14 -6.38
CA SER A 79 -2.83 -0.46 -7.72
C SER A 79 -4.04 -0.14 -8.60
N VAL A 80 -3.84 -0.07 -9.91
CA VAL A 80 -4.89 0.16 -10.91
C VAL A 80 -4.88 -0.97 -11.94
N THR A 81 -6.04 -1.57 -12.16
CA THR A 81 -6.28 -2.54 -13.24
C THR A 81 -7.20 -1.93 -14.30
N LEU A 82 -7.13 -2.47 -15.52
CA LEU A 82 -7.97 -2.06 -16.64
C LEU A 82 -8.60 -3.31 -17.27
N ALA A 83 -9.92 -3.29 -17.38
CA ALA A 83 -10.68 -4.34 -18.06
C ALA A 83 -11.62 -3.72 -19.09
N VAL A 84 -11.99 -4.52 -20.10
CA VAL A 84 -13.02 -4.16 -21.08
C VAL A 84 -14.12 -5.21 -21.08
N SER A 85 -15.37 -4.77 -21.04
CA SER A 85 -16.52 -5.65 -21.21
C SER A 85 -17.68 -4.89 -21.87
N PRO A 86 -18.32 -5.42 -22.92
CA PRO A 86 -17.93 -6.65 -23.64
C PRO A 86 -16.58 -6.49 -24.37
N ALA A 87 -15.93 -7.62 -24.71
CA ALA A 87 -14.64 -7.62 -25.41
C ALA A 87 -14.75 -7.32 -26.92
N SER A 88 -15.96 -7.41 -27.48
CA SER A 88 -16.27 -7.06 -28.86
C SER A 88 -17.71 -6.54 -28.96
N VAL A 89 -17.94 -5.68 -29.94
CA VAL A 89 -19.25 -5.15 -30.31
C VAL A 89 -19.35 -5.12 -31.84
N THR A 90 -20.57 -5.12 -32.36
CA THR A 90 -20.84 -4.82 -33.77
C THR A 90 -20.80 -3.32 -33.97
N GLU A 91 -20.22 -2.86 -35.08
CA GLU A 91 -20.08 -1.43 -35.42
C GLU A 91 -21.43 -0.69 -35.44
N ASP A 92 -22.46 -1.30 -36.03
CA ASP A 92 -23.83 -0.77 -36.08
C ASP A 92 -24.72 -1.28 -34.93
N GLY A 93 -24.09 -1.75 -33.84
CA GLY A 93 -24.79 -2.25 -32.66
C GLY A 93 -25.22 -1.14 -31.70
N THR A 94 -25.97 -1.54 -30.66
CA THR A 94 -26.34 -0.64 -29.55
C THR A 94 -25.40 -0.72 -28.34
N SER A 95 -24.54 -1.73 -28.29
CA SER A 95 -23.60 -1.96 -27.19
C SER A 95 -22.29 -1.22 -27.43
N ASN A 96 -21.74 -0.63 -26.37
CA ASN A 96 -20.42 0.01 -26.40
C ASN A 96 -19.37 -0.90 -25.77
N LEU A 97 -18.11 -0.77 -26.18
CA LEU A 97 -16.98 -1.25 -25.39
C LEU A 97 -16.86 -0.38 -24.14
N VAL A 98 -16.97 -0.98 -22.95
CA VAL A 98 -16.82 -0.25 -21.68
C VAL A 98 -15.50 -0.64 -21.05
N TYR A 99 -14.56 0.30 -21.05
CA TYR A 99 -13.28 0.17 -20.35
C TYR A 99 -13.44 0.67 -18.92
N THR A 100 -13.17 -0.21 -17.95
CA THR A 100 -13.29 0.07 -16.52
C THR A 100 -11.90 0.03 -15.89
N PHE A 101 -11.48 1.17 -15.34
CA PHE A 101 -10.31 1.27 -14.48
C PHE A 101 -10.74 0.96 -13.04
N THR A 102 -10.09 0.01 -12.39
CA THR A 102 -10.37 -0.35 -11.00
C THR A 102 -9.15 -0.06 -10.15
N ARG A 103 -9.33 0.81 -9.15
CA ARG A 103 -8.31 1.10 -8.14
C ARG A 103 -8.50 0.17 -6.93
N THR A 104 -7.41 -0.33 -6.37
CA THR A 104 -7.36 -1.11 -5.12
C THR A 104 -6.29 -0.55 -4.19
N GLY A 105 -6.33 -0.92 -2.91
CA GLY A 105 -5.48 -0.36 -1.85
C GLY A 105 -6.02 0.97 -1.31
N VAL A 106 -5.14 1.94 -1.05
CA VAL A 106 -5.55 3.28 -0.60
C VAL A 106 -6.43 3.94 -1.64
N THR A 107 -7.53 4.58 -1.21
CA THR A 107 -8.47 5.31 -2.09
C THR A 107 -8.73 6.75 -1.65
N SER A 108 -8.18 7.18 -0.51
CA SER A 108 -8.42 8.50 0.10
C SER A 108 -7.84 9.67 -0.71
N ASN A 109 -6.71 9.46 -1.38
CA ASN A 109 -6.06 10.47 -2.20
C ASN A 109 -6.58 10.45 -3.64
N ALA A 110 -6.69 11.59 -4.31
CA ALA A 110 -6.97 11.61 -5.74
C ALA A 110 -5.85 10.89 -6.53
N LEU A 111 -6.22 10.16 -7.58
CA LEU A 111 -5.30 9.47 -8.47
C LEU A 111 -5.68 9.73 -9.92
N THR A 112 -4.71 10.13 -10.74
CA THR A 112 -4.86 10.24 -12.18
C THR A 112 -4.23 9.02 -12.85
N ALA A 113 -5.03 8.17 -13.47
CA ALA A 113 -4.54 7.08 -14.31
C ALA A 113 -4.30 7.60 -15.73
N ASN A 114 -3.04 7.58 -16.18
CA ASN A 114 -2.68 7.95 -17.55
C ASN A 114 -2.79 6.73 -18.46
N TYR A 115 -3.40 6.88 -19.64
CA TYR A 115 -3.51 5.81 -20.63
C TYR A 115 -3.37 6.37 -22.05
N THR A 116 -3.08 5.48 -22.99
CA THR A 116 -3.09 5.77 -24.43
C THR A 116 -4.07 4.85 -25.11
N VAL A 117 -4.69 5.31 -26.20
CA VAL A 117 -5.55 4.48 -27.05
C VAL A 117 -4.83 4.26 -28.37
N GLY A 118 -4.76 3.00 -28.79
CA GLY A 118 -4.18 2.57 -30.07
C GLY A 118 -5.07 1.53 -30.75
N GLY A 119 -4.58 0.95 -31.85
CA GLY A 119 -5.30 -0.04 -32.64
C GLY A 119 -5.48 0.37 -34.10
N THR A 120 -6.35 -0.34 -34.82
CA THR A 120 -6.70 -0.03 -36.21
C THR A 120 -7.80 1.00 -36.34
N ALA A 121 -8.68 1.10 -35.33
CA ALA A 121 -9.75 2.09 -35.28
C ALA A 121 -9.22 3.49 -35.02
N THR A 122 -9.79 4.48 -35.70
CA THR A 122 -9.41 5.89 -35.72
C THR A 122 -10.41 6.70 -34.92
N PHE A 123 -9.92 7.50 -33.96
CA PHE A 123 -10.76 8.40 -33.16
C PHE A 123 -11.48 9.41 -34.06
N SER A 124 -12.76 9.67 -33.76
CA SER A 124 -13.68 10.53 -34.52
C SER A 124 -14.10 10.03 -35.91
N THR A 125 -13.53 8.92 -36.40
CA THR A 125 -14.01 8.24 -37.62
C THR A 125 -14.74 6.95 -37.25
N ASP A 126 -14.08 6.07 -36.51
CA ASP A 126 -14.58 4.74 -36.18
C ASP A 126 -15.21 4.69 -34.77
N TYR A 127 -14.83 5.62 -33.88
CA TYR A 127 -15.39 5.70 -32.54
C TYR A 127 -15.32 7.10 -31.95
N THR A 128 -16.18 7.35 -30.96
CA THR A 128 -16.10 8.49 -30.04
C THR A 128 -15.91 7.96 -28.61
N GLN A 129 -15.41 8.81 -27.69
CA GLN A 129 -15.22 8.45 -26.28
C GLN A 129 -15.98 9.43 -25.37
N THR A 130 -16.47 8.91 -24.24
CA THR A 130 -16.98 9.70 -23.11
C THR A 130 -16.40 9.14 -21.80
N GLY A 131 -16.42 9.92 -20.71
CA GLY A 131 -16.11 9.41 -19.35
C GLY A 131 -14.66 9.50 -18.87
N ALA A 132 -13.73 10.11 -19.63
CA ALA A 132 -12.35 10.35 -19.18
C ALA A 132 -12.05 11.85 -19.03
N ALA A 133 -11.46 12.25 -17.89
CA ALA A 133 -11.16 13.65 -17.58
C ALA A 133 -10.00 14.24 -18.42
N THR A 134 -9.10 13.38 -18.94
CA THR A 134 -7.98 13.78 -19.80
C THR A 134 -7.65 12.68 -20.80
N PHE A 135 -7.65 13.01 -22.08
CA PHE A 135 -7.35 12.10 -23.19
C PHE A 135 -6.26 12.71 -24.08
N THR A 136 -5.18 11.97 -24.33
CA THR A 136 -4.16 12.32 -25.32
C THR A 136 -4.10 11.22 -26.38
N SER A 137 -4.80 11.39 -27.51
CA SER A 137 -4.60 10.52 -28.66
C SER A 137 -3.22 10.75 -29.26
N LYS A 138 -2.41 9.70 -29.44
CA LYS A 138 -1.31 9.76 -30.41
C LYS A 138 -1.89 9.44 -31.78
N LEU A 139 -1.86 10.43 -32.68
CA LEU A 139 -2.17 10.25 -34.10
C LEU A 139 -1.28 9.13 -34.66
N LYS A 140 -1.88 8.15 -35.32
CA LYS A 140 -1.15 7.11 -36.07
C LYS A 140 -0.38 7.81 -37.19
N ARG A 141 0.95 7.81 -37.13
CA ARG A 141 1.77 8.15 -38.31
C ARG A 141 1.72 6.92 -39.23
N THR A 142 0.96 7.03 -40.32
CA THR A 142 1.12 6.17 -41.50
C THR A 142 2.48 6.39 -42.14
#